data_AF-K9R9I0-F1
#
_entry.id   AF-K9R9I0-F1
#
_cell.length_a   1.000
_cell.length_b   1.000
_cell.length_c   1.000
_cell.angle_alpha   90.00
_cell.angle_beta   90.00
_cell.angle_gamma   90.00
#
_symmetry.space_group_name_H-M   'P 1'
#
loop_
_entity.id
_entity.type
_entity.pdbx_description
1 polymer ?
#
loop_
_entity_poly.entity_id
_entity_poly.type
_entity_poly.pdbx_seq_one_letter_code
_entity_poly.pdbx_strand_id
1 'polypeptide(L)'
;MSFESVPDILEQLQIEFLYKQQPIQRLLDCWQEVVGEVVATHTQPVSIERGILWVATSSAVWAQNLTFERQKFLKKLNLILPTPLVDIRFSTARWQPTKKKSFRQLNISSTEHPSYLGNNFNQITNRQSQPKNSNTAFANWSQTIKTRHSHLPACPNCESPTPQGELERWGVCSICAARSF
;
A
#
# COMPACT_ATOMS: atom_id res chain seq x y z
N MET A 1 -25.15 25.73 7.45
CA MET A 1 -24.33 24.49 7.46
C MET A 1 -23.31 24.62 6.34
N SER A 2 -22.20 25.33 6.59
CA SER A 2 -21.09 25.46 5.64
C SER A 2 -20.25 24.19 5.71
N PHE A 3 -20.10 23.50 4.58
CA PHE A 3 -19.13 22.43 4.46
C PHE A 3 -17.74 23.07 4.38
N GLU A 4 -16.83 22.72 5.29
CA GLU A 4 -15.43 23.12 5.21
C GLU A 4 -14.82 22.64 3.89
N SER A 5 -13.88 23.40 3.33
CA SER A 5 -13.28 23.06 2.05
C SER A 5 -12.40 21.81 2.21
N VAL A 6 -12.35 20.95 1.18
CA VAL A 6 -11.48 19.75 1.19
C VAL A 6 -10.03 20.09 1.59
N PRO A 7 -9.42 21.20 1.12
CA PRO A 7 -8.12 21.64 1.61
C PRO A 7 -8.04 21.86 3.13
N ASP A 8 -9.05 22.50 3.74
CA ASP A 8 -9.05 22.79 5.18
C ASP A 8 -9.18 21.49 6.00
N ILE A 9 -10.04 20.57 5.55
CA ILE A 9 -10.20 19.24 6.16
C ILE A 9 -8.89 18.45 6.05
N LEU A 10 -8.23 18.52 4.89
CA LEU A 10 -6.96 17.84 4.67
C LEU A 10 -5.87 18.45 5.55
N GLU A 11 -5.79 19.78 5.66
CA GLU A 11 -4.79 20.46 6.51
C GLU A 11 -4.98 20.10 7.99
N GLN A 12 -6.21 20.08 8.46
CA GLN A 12 -6.56 19.71 9.84
C GLN A 12 -6.23 18.23 10.14
N LEU A 13 -6.53 17.31 9.21
CA LEU A 13 -6.17 15.89 9.33
C LEU A 13 -4.66 15.65 9.20
N GLN A 14 -3.98 16.43 8.36
CA GLN A 14 -2.55 16.29 8.11
C GLN A 14 -1.73 16.74 9.32
N ILE A 15 -2.17 17.78 10.03
CA ILE A 15 -1.60 18.18 11.33
C ILE A 15 -1.76 17.05 12.36
N GLU A 16 -2.95 16.45 12.48
CA GLU A 16 -3.16 15.32 13.41
C GLU A 16 -2.29 14.09 13.08
N PHE A 17 -2.09 13.81 11.78
CA PHE A 17 -1.25 12.72 11.31
C PHE A 17 0.24 12.99 11.57
N LEU A 18 0.70 14.23 11.35
CA LEU A 18 2.09 14.63 11.56
C LEU A 18 2.50 14.62 13.04
N TYR A 19 1.59 14.96 13.96
CA TYR A 19 1.84 14.89 15.41
C TYR A 19 1.76 13.46 15.97
N LYS A 20 1.04 12.55 15.31
CA LYS A 20 1.05 11.11 15.62
C LYS A 20 2.14 10.40 14.81
N GLN A 21 3.41 10.70 15.08
CA GLN A 21 4.44 9.67 14.89
C GLN A 21 4.04 8.49 15.76
N GLN A 22 3.49 7.44 15.14
CA GLN A 22 2.91 6.36 15.90
C GLN A 22 4.06 5.67 16.68
N PRO A 23 3.94 5.49 17.99
CA PRO A 23 5.01 4.89 18.82
C PRO A 23 5.47 3.52 18.29
N ILE A 24 4.60 2.84 17.52
CA ILE A 24 4.90 1.60 16.82
C ILE A 24 5.97 1.75 15.75
N GLN A 25 6.06 2.88 15.03
CA GLN A 25 7.07 3.08 13.98
C GLN A 25 8.47 3.15 14.58
N ARG A 26 8.67 4.02 15.59
CA ARG A 26 9.94 4.09 16.31
C ARG A 26 10.31 2.76 16.96
N LEU A 27 9.30 2.03 17.47
CA LEU A 27 9.49 0.69 18.01
C LEU A 27 9.97 -0.29 16.94
N LEU A 28 9.39 -0.26 15.74
CA LEU A 28 9.79 -1.15 14.64
C LEU A 28 11.24 -0.92 14.23
N ASP A 29 11.69 0.34 14.20
CA ASP A 29 13.06 0.70 13.85
C ASP A 29 14.07 0.16 14.88
N CYS A 30 13.76 0.24 16.18
CA CYS A 30 14.66 -0.20 17.25
C CYS A 30 14.41 -1.64 17.74
N TRP A 31 13.36 -2.32 17.27
CA TRP A 31 12.94 -3.63 17.79
C TRP A 31 14.08 -4.65 17.74
N GLN A 32 14.73 -4.78 16.58
CA GLN A 32 15.81 -5.73 16.37
C GLN A 32 17.00 -5.48 17.30
N GLU A 33 17.32 -4.22 17.58
CA GLU A 33 18.40 -3.84 18.49
C GLU A 33 18.07 -4.20 19.95
N VAL A 34 16.81 -4.07 20.35
CA VAL A 34 16.36 -4.33 21.73
C VAL A 34 16.24 -5.82 22.03
N VAL A 35 15.61 -6.59 21.13
CA VAL A 35 15.33 -8.01 21.34
C VAL A 35 16.44 -8.93 20.84
N GLY A 36 17.29 -8.43 19.94
CA GLY A 36 18.35 -9.20 19.27
C GLY A 36 17.85 -9.95 18.03
N GLU A 37 18.78 -10.30 17.15
CA GLU A 37 18.51 -10.86 15.82
C GLU A 37 17.67 -12.16 15.85
N VAL A 38 17.99 -13.06 16.77
CA VAL A 38 17.28 -14.36 16.89
C VAL A 38 15.81 -14.15 17.25
N VAL A 39 15.54 -13.28 18.23
CA VAL A 39 14.16 -12.98 18.64
C VAL A 39 13.44 -12.18 17.56
N ALA A 40 14.09 -11.19 16.95
CA ALA A 40 13.53 -10.38 15.88
C ALA A 40 13.12 -11.20 14.65
N THR A 41 13.83 -12.29 14.35
CA THR A 41 13.48 -13.20 13.25
C THR A 41 12.15 -13.93 13.49
N HIS A 42 11.80 -14.15 14.76
CA HIS A 42 10.63 -14.91 15.17
C HIS A 42 9.52 -14.05 15.79
N THR A 43 9.70 -12.72 15.82
CA THR A 43 8.77 -11.77 16.45
C THR A 43 8.58 -10.52 15.60
N GLN A 44 7.36 -10.00 15.59
CA GLN A 44 7.04 -8.77 14.87
C GLN A 44 6.06 -7.92 15.70
N PRO A 45 6.41 -6.66 16.04
CA PRO A 45 5.47 -5.72 16.63
C PRO A 45 4.29 -5.46 15.68
N VAL A 46 3.07 -5.54 16.21
CA VAL A 46 1.82 -5.39 15.41
C VAL A 46 1.14 -4.07 15.72
N SER A 47 0.84 -3.82 16.99
CA SER A 47 0.12 -2.62 17.42
C SER A 47 0.42 -2.30 18.87
N ILE A 48 0.20 -1.05 19.26
CA ILE A 48 0.20 -0.61 20.66
C ILE A 48 -1.21 -0.12 20.98
N GLU A 49 -1.88 -0.79 21.91
CA GLU A 49 -3.26 -0.51 22.29
C GLU A 49 -3.35 -0.35 23.80
N ARG A 50 -3.79 0.83 24.27
CA ARG A 50 -3.92 1.13 25.71
C ARG A 50 -2.65 0.86 26.54
N GLY A 51 -1.49 1.13 25.95
CA GLY A 51 -0.18 0.87 26.58
C GLY A 51 0.27 -0.58 26.56
N ILE A 52 -0.46 -1.48 25.89
CA ILE A 52 -0.05 -2.88 25.70
C ILE A 52 0.51 -3.03 24.29
N LEU A 53 1.74 -3.52 24.20
CA LEU A 53 2.37 -3.88 22.92
C LEU A 53 1.94 -5.29 22.51
N TRP A 54 1.35 -5.41 21.33
CA TRP A 54 1.02 -6.69 20.71
C TRP A 54 2.13 -7.12 19.76
N VAL A 55 2.67 -8.31 19.98
CA VAL A 55 3.76 -8.89 19.20
C VAL A 55 3.30 -10.21 18.60
N ALA A 56 3.34 -10.30 17.28
CA ALA A 56 3.13 -11.54 16.56
C ALA A 56 4.41 -12.40 16.65
N THR A 57 4.24 -13.70 16.80
CA THR A 57 5.33 -14.67 16.96
C THR A 57 5.16 -15.84 16.01
N SER A 58 6.28 -16.40 15.56
CA SER A 58 6.26 -17.51 14.60
C SER A 58 5.66 -18.81 15.11
N SER A 59 5.64 -19.04 16.43
CA SER A 59 5.08 -20.25 17.04
C SER A 59 4.62 -20.01 18.48
N ALA A 60 3.76 -20.89 19.00
CA ALA A 60 3.30 -20.83 20.39
C ALA A 60 4.45 -21.03 21.40
N VAL A 61 5.47 -21.82 21.04
CA VAL A 61 6.67 -22.01 21.86
C VAL A 61 7.43 -20.69 22.02
N TRP A 62 7.60 -19.96 20.92
CA TRP A 62 8.20 -18.61 20.95
C TRP A 62 7.38 -17.65 21.80
N ALA A 63 6.04 -17.64 21.65
CA ALA A 63 5.17 -16.81 22.47
C ALA A 63 5.37 -17.10 23.96
N GLN A 64 5.36 -18.38 24.36
CA GLN A 64 5.50 -18.80 25.75
C GLN A 64 6.86 -18.40 26.34
N ASN A 65 7.96 -18.68 25.63
CA ASN A 65 9.30 -18.31 26.09
C ASN A 65 9.42 -16.79 26.30
N LEU A 66 8.92 -16.00 25.35
CA LEU A 66 8.97 -14.54 25.43
C LEU A 66 8.02 -13.97 26.48
N THR A 67 6.91 -14.65 26.80
CA THR A 67 6.06 -14.27 27.93
C THR A 67 6.82 -14.32 29.25
N PHE A 68 7.71 -15.30 29.46
CA PHE A 68 8.56 -15.33 30.66
C PHE A 68 9.60 -14.20 30.66
N GLU A 69 10.12 -13.83 29.50
CA GLU A 69 11.08 -12.71 29.37
C GLU A 69 10.42 -11.33 29.23
N ARG A 70 9.09 -11.22 29.22
CA ARG A 70 8.37 -9.98 28.89
C ARG A 70 8.79 -8.78 29.74
N GLN A 71 9.04 -9.00 31.04
CA GLN A 71 9.42 -7.94 31.96
C GLN A 71 10.79 -7.35 31.62
N LYS A 72 11.72 -8.18 31.14
CA LYS A 72 13.05 -7.75 30.70
C LYS A 72 12.93 -6.85 29.47
N PHE A 73 12.11 -7.25 28.49
CA PHE A 73 11.87 -6.45 27.30
C PHE A 73 11.12 -5.15 27.62
N LEU A 74 10.11 -5.20 28.48
CA LEU A 74 9.35 -4.01 28.88
C LEU A 74 10.25 -2.95 29.52
N LYS A 75 11.17 -3.36 30.41
CA LYS A 75 12.16 -2.46 30.99
C LYS A 75 13.05 -1.81 29.93
N LYS A 76 13.58 -2.61 28.99
CA LYS A 76 14.44 -2.08 27.91
C LYS A 76 13.68 -1.12 26.98
N LEU A 77 12.45 -1.46 26.61
CA LEU A 77 11.63 -0.65 25.70
C LEU A 77 11.22 0.67 26.33
N ASN A 78 10.86 0.67 27.62
CA ASN A 78 10.48 1.89 28.33
C ASN A 78 11.65 2.87 28.56
N LEU A 79 12.91 2.47 28.32
CA LEU A 79 14.06 3.38 28.32
C LEU A 79 14.19 4.15 26.99
N ILE A 80 13.68 3.59 25.90
CA ILE A 80 13.86 4.13 24.54
C ILE A 80 12.59 4.85 24.08
N LEU A 81 11.43 4.36 24.47
CA LEU A 81 10.14 4.92 24.06
C LEU A 81 9.78 6.15 24.92
N PRO A 82 9.29 7.24 24.30
CA PRO A 82 8.85 8.43 25.03
C PRO A 82 7.57 8.18 25.85
N THR A 83 6.76 7.20 25.45
CA THR A 83 5.55 6.78 26.18
C THR A 83 5.77 5.37 26.74
N PRO A 84 5.67 5.17 28.05
CA PRO A 84 5.94 3.87 28.67
C PRO A 84 4.82 2.87 28.35
N LEU A 85 5.22 1.65 28.04
CA LEU A 85 4.36 0.48 27.89
C LEU A 85 4.04 -0.12 29.26
N VAL A 86 2.79 -0.54 29.44
CA VAL A 86 2.26 -1.23 30.63
C VAL A 86 2.53 -2.73 30.55
N ASP A 87 2.41 -3.32 29.35
CA ASP A 87 2.63 -4.76 29.14
C ASP A 87 3.00 -5.09 27.69
N ILE A 88 3.49 -6.32 27.46
CA ILE A 88 3.75 -6.90 26.15
C ILE A 88 3.03 -8.25 26.05
N ARG A 89 2.22 -8.42 25.02
CA ARG A 89 1.51 -9.67 24.71
C ARG A 89 2.04 -10.31 23.44
N PHE A 90 2.47 -11.54 23.58
CA PHE A 90 2.94 -12.37 22.47
C PHE A 90 1.82 -13.30 22.02
N SER A 91 1.58 -13.36 20.71
CA SER A 91 0.59 -14.25 20.12
C SER A 91 1.09 -14.78 18.77
N THR A 92 0.60 -15.93 18.34
CA THR A 92 0.78 -16.38 16.95
C THR A 92 -0.20 -15.70 15.98
N ALA A 93 -1.21 -15.03 16.52
CA ALA A 93 -2.16 -14.25 15.73
C ALA A 93 -1.42 -13.16 14.95
N ARG A 94 -1.79 -12.98 13.68
CA ARG A 94 -1.21 -11.96 12.79
C ARG A 94 0.28 -12.17 12.48
N TRP A 95 0.84 -13.34 12.76
CA TRP A 95 2.17 -13.69 12.25
C TRP A 95 2.10 -13.83 10.73
N GLN A 96 2.70 -12.87 10.04
CA GLN A 96 2.96 -12.97 8.62
C GLN A 96 4.44 -13.31 8.50
N PRO A 97 4.80 -14.56 8.14
CA PRO A 97 6.19 -14.83 7.85
C PRO A 97 6.60 -13.82 6.80
N THR A 98 7.66 -13.07 7.09
CA THR A 98 8.34 -12.21 6.12
C THR A 98 8.95 -13.15 5.08
N LYS A 99 8.09 -13.70 4.22
CA LYS A 99 8.49 -14.16 2.92
C LYS A 99 9.05 -12.89 2.31
N LYS A 100 10.38 -12.70 2.41
CA LYS A 100 11.14 -12.22 1.27
C LYS A 100 10.55 -13.04 0.15
N LYS A 101 9.63 -12.45 -0.60
CA LYS A 101 9.26 -13.01 -1.88
C LYS A 101 10.60 -12.98 -2.60
N SER A 102 11.34 -14.10 -2.53
CA SER A 102 11.62 -14.80 -3.77
C SER A 102 10.27 -14.85 -4.44
N PHE A 103 9.93 -13.76 -5.14
CA PHE A 103 9.10 -13.84 -6.29
C PHE A 103 9.82 -14.97 -7.03
N ARG A 104 9.27 -16.19 -6.96
CA ARG A 104 9.29 -16.99 -8.17
C ARG A 104 8.78 -15.98 -9.17
N GLN A 105 9.68 -15.45 -9.98
CA GLN A 105 9.33 -14.62 -11.10
C GLN A 105 8.41 -15.51 -11.89
N LEU A 106 7.12 -15.41 -11.59
CA LEU A 106 6.11 -15.63 -12.59
C LEU A 106 6.49 -14.54 -13.58
N ASN A 107 7.22 -14.95 -14.62
CA ASN A 107 7.50 -14.15 -15.80
C ASN A 107 6.16 -13.89 -16.50
N ILE A 108 5.20 -13.29 -15.80
CA ILE A 108 3.98 -12.77 -16.39
C ILE A 108 4.48 -11.51 -17.05
N SER A 109 4.83 -11.65 -18.33
CA SER A 109 5.18 -10.50 -19.13
C SER A 109 3.96 -9.58 -19.11
N SER A 110 4.14 -8.33 -18.73
CA SER A 110 3.05 -7.33 -18.75
C SER A 110 2.45 -7.18 -20.16
N THR A 111 3.15 -7.68 -21.19
CA THR A 111 2.68 -7.77 -22.57
C THR A 111 1.58 -8.80 -22.80
N GLU A 112 1.40 -9.77 -21.91
CA GLU A 112 0.39 -10.85 -22.04
C GLU A 112 -0.96 -10.46 -21.44
N HIS A 113 -1.07 -9.28 -20.80
CA HIS A 113 -2.34 -8.84 -20.22
C HIS A 113 -3.32 -8.41 -21.33
N PRO A 114 -4.61 -8.79 -21.29
CA PRO A 114 -5.60 -8.44 -22.32
C PRO A 114 -5.78 -6.92 -22.52
N SER A 115 -5.55 -6.13 -21.47
CA SER A 115 -5.57 -4.66 -21.53
C SER A 115 -4.24 -4.04 -21.98
N TYR A 116 -3.25 -4.83 -22.36
CA TYR A 116 -1.96 -4.32 -22.80
C TYR A 116 -2.07 -3.72 -24.19
N LEU A 117 -1.64 -2.47 -24.32
CA LEU A 117 -1.74 -1.69 -25.55
C LEU A 117 -0.41 -1.64 -26.32
N GLY A 118 0.68 -2.21 -25.81
CA GLY A 118 2.00 -2.09 -26.43
C GLY A 118 2.82 -0.91 -25.91
N ASN A 119 4.15 -1.02 -26.03
CA ASN A 119 5.07 0.01 -25.52
C ASN A 119 5.02 1.34 -26.32
N ASN A 120 4.43 1.34 -27.52
CA ASN A 120 4.38 2.50 -28.42
C ASN A 120 3.29 3.52 -28.06
N PHE A 121 2.36 3.20 -27.16
CA PHE A 121 1.35 4.14 -26.67
C PHE A 121 1.94 5.28 -25.83
N ASN A 122 3.13 5.05 -25.27
CA ASN A 122 3.87 6.06 -24.51
C ASN A 122 4.77 6.93 -25.41
N GLN A 123 4.86 6.65 -26.72
CA GLN A 123 5.79 7.34 -27.62
C GLN A 123 5.17 8.49 -28.44
N ILE A 124 3.89 8.80 -28.24
CA ILE A 124 3.20 9.95 -28.86
C ILE A 124 2.83 10.90 -27.72
N THR A 125 3.36 12.11 -27.53
CA THR A 125 4.25 13.02 -28.27
C THR A 125 4.73 14.05 -27.26
N ASN A 126 6.00 14.45 -27.37
CA ASN A 126 6.53 15.77 -26.99
C ASN A 126 6.40 16.18 -25.51
N ARG A 127 7.55 16.29 -24.82
CA ARG A 127 7.71 17.01 -23.54
C ARG A 127 7.31 18.48 -23.75
N GLN A 128 6.02 18.78 -23.80
CA GLN A 128 5.58 20.16 -23.77
C GLN A 128 5.89 20.72 -22.38
N SER A 129 6.50 21.90 -22.39
CA SER A 129 6.78 22.75 -21.22
C SER A 129 5.64 22.74 -20.22
N GLN A 130 5.97 22.76 -18.93
CA GLN A 130 5.00 22.79 -17.83
C GLN A 130 3.82 23.72 -18.15
N PRO A 131 2.58 23.21 -18.11
CA PRO A 131 1.41 24.01 -18.44
C PRO A 131 1.31 25.19 -17.48
N LYS A 132 1.05 26.39 -18.00
CA LYS A 132 1.04 27.64 -17.21
C LYS A 132 -0.16 27.73 -16.25
N ASN A 133 -1.23 26.98 -16.49
CA ASN A 133 -2.44 26.94 -15.67
C ASN A 133 -3.19 25.59 -15.78
N SER A 134 -4.13 25.35 -14.87
CA SER A 134 -4.93 24.10 -14.82
C SER A 134 -5.76 23.87 -16.09
N ASN A 135 -6.36 24.91 -16.65
CA ASN A 135 -7.21 24.80 -17.84
C ASN A 135 -6.42 24.35 -19.08
N THR A 136 -5.19 24.85 -19.26
CA THR A 136 -4.33 24.39 -20.36
C THR A 136 -3.81 22.98 -20.13
N ALA A 137 -3.49 22.61 -18.89
CA ALA A 137 -3.13 21.24 -18.53
C ALA A 137 -4.26 20.27 -18.89
N PHE A 138 -5.50 20.61 -18.54
CA PHE A 138 -6.69 19.81 -18.85
C PHE A 138 -6.92 19.70 -20.36
N ALA A 139 -6.84 20.81 -21.10
CA ALA A 139 -7.03 20.81 -22.55
C ALA A 139 -6.01 19.90 -23.26
N ASN A 140 -4.73 20.03 -22.89
CA ASN A 140 -3.62 19.24 -23.43
C ASN A 140 -3.80 17.75 -23.12
N TRP A 141 -4.15 17.41 -21.88
CA TRP A 141 -4.47 16.05 -21.49
C TRP A 141 -5.65 15.50 -22.30
N SER A 142 -6.74 16.27 -22.45
CA SER A 142 -7.93 15.81 -23.17
C SER A 142 -7.63 15.47 -24.63
N GLN A 143 -6.81 16.29 -25.30
CA GLN A 143 -6.42 16.06 -26.69
C GLN A 143 -5.52 14.83 -26.81
N THR A 144 -4.62 14.64 -25.84
CA THR A 144 -3.74 13.47 -25.76
C THR A 144 -4.56 12.19 -25.60
N ILE A 145 -5.53 12.18 -24.68
CA ILE A 145 -6.41 11.03 -24.46
C ILE A 145 -7.25 10.72 -25.69
N LYS A 146 -7.85 11.73 -26.35
CA LYS A 146 -8.59 11.54 -27.60
C LYS A 146 -7.74 10.88 -28.69
N THR A 147 -6.49 11.30 -28.81
CA THR A 147 -5.55 10.75 -29.81
C THR A 147 -5.16 9.30 -29.47
N ARG A 148 -4.98 8.97 -28.19
CA ARG A 148 -4.69 7.59 -27.73
C ARG A 148 -5.89 6.66 -27.82
N HIS A 149 -7.10 7.20 -27.85
CA HIS A 149 -8.31 6.39 -27.94
C HIS A 149 -8.81 6.22 -29.38
N SER A 150 -8.38 7.09 -30.31
CA SER A 150 -8.92 7.12 -31.68
C SER A 150 -8.64 5.86 -32.50
N HIS A 151 -7.58 5.12 -32.19
CA HIS A 151 -7.23 3.88 -32.90
C HIS A 151 -7.73 2.61 -32.17
N LEU A 152 -8.50 2.74 -31.08
CA LEU A 152 -9.05 1.60 -30.34
C LEU A 152 -10.47 1.29 -30.82
N PRO A 153 -10.83 0.01 -30.95
CA PRO A 153 -12.22 -0.38 -31.22
C PRO A 153 -13.14 -0.01 -30.06
N ALA A 154 -14.41 0.22 -30.35
CA ALA A 154 -15.42 0.53 -29.34
C ALA A 154 -16.00 -0.77 -28.72
N CYS A 155 -16.28 -0.73 -27.42
CA CYS A 155 -17.00 -1.79 -26.73
C CYS A 155 -18.44 -1.87 -27.26
N PRO A 156 -18.98 -3.07 -27.57
CA PRO A 156 -20.34 -3.20 -28.09
C PRO A 156 -21.44 -2.86 -27.06
N ASN A 157 -21.11 -2.78 -25.77
CA ASN A 157 -22.10 -2.52 -24.70
C ASN A 157 -22.13 -1.07 -24.22
N CYS A 158 -20.98 -0.39 -24.18
CA CYS A 158 -20.87 0.96 -23.62
C CYS A 158 -20.11 1.94 -24.51
N GLU A 159 -19.70 1.50 -25.70
CA GLU A 159 -18.98 2.29 -26.71
C GLU A 159 -17.63 2.85 -26.23
N SER A 160 -17.12 2.40 -25.08
CA SER A 160 -15.81 2.81 -24.59
C SER A 160 -14.69 2.30 -25.48
N PRO A 161 -13.61 3.08 -25.70
CA PRO A 161 -12.43 2.61 -26.43
C PRO A 161 -11.78 1.45 -25.66
N THR A 162 -11.67 0.29 -26.31
CA THR A 162 -11.37 -0.98 -25.64
C THR A 162 -10.17 -1.65 -26.31
N PRO A 163 -9.16 -2.10 -25.55
CA PRO A 163 -8.07 -2.90 -26.09
C PRO A 163 -8.58 -4.15 -26.81
N GLN A 164 -7.97 -4.48 -27.94
CA GLN A 164 -8.32 -5.68 -28.71
C GLN A 164 -8.27 -6.96 -27.86
N GLY A 165 -7.28 -7.09 -26.98
CA GLY A 165 -7.17 -8.25 -26.09
C GLY A 165 -8.31 -8.38 -25.07
N GLU A 166 -8.98 -7.29 -24.68
CA GLU A 166 -10.18 -7.37 -23.84
C GLU A 166 -11.37 -7.91 -24.63
N LEU A 167 -11.54 -7.47 -25.89
CA LEU A 167 -12.59 -7.97 -26.78
C LEU A 167 -12.38 -9.45 -27.12
N GLU A 168 -11.15 -9.88 -27.37
CA GLU A 168 -10.84 -11.30 -27.63
C GLU A 168 -11.09 -12.19 -26.41
N ARG A 169 -10.85 -11.67 -25.20
CA ARG A 169 -10.99 -12.43 -23.96
C ARG A 169 -12.41 -12.47 -23.42
N TRP A 170 -13.13 -11.34 -23.49
CA TRP A 170 -14.42 -11.16 -22.81
C TRP A 170 -15.54 -10.71 -23.75
N GLY A 171 -15.25 -10.35 -25.00
CA GLY A 171 -16.23 -9.78 -25.94
C GLY A 171 -16.64 -8.34 -25.63
N VAL A 172 -16.23 -7.79 -24.48
CA VAL A 172 -16.58 -6.45 -23.98
C VAL A 172 -15.39 -5.85 -23.21
N CYS A 173 -15.47 -4.56 -22.86
CA CYS A 173 -14.45 -3.92 -22.03
C CYS A 173 -14.42 -4.49 -20.60
N SER A 174 -13.28 -4.35 -19.93
CA SER A 174 -13.04 -4.84 -18.57
C SER A 174 -14.09 -4.39 -17.54
N ILE A 175 -14.61 -3.16 -17.67
CA ILE A 175 -15.65 -2.63 -16.78
C ILE A 175 -16.99 -3.33 -17.01
N CYS A 176 -17.36 -3.56 -18.27
CA CYS A 176 -18.57 -4.29 -18.60
C CYS A 176 -18.47 -5.76 -18.21
N ALA A 177 -17.30 -6.39 -18.42
CA ALA A 177 -17.03 -7.74 -17.95
C ALA A 177 -17.20 -7.83 -16.43
N ALA A 178 -16.57 -6.94 -15.66
CA ALA A 178 -16.64 -6.93 -14.20
C ALA A 178 -18.06 -6.74 -13.65
N ARG A 179 -18.93 -6.02 -14.37
CA ARG A 179 -20.35 -5.83 -13.97
C ARG A 179 -21.23 -7.06 -14.23
N SER A 180 -20.76 -7.99 -15.06
CA SER A 180 -21.50 -9.21 -15.42
C SER A 180 -21.21 -10.42 -14.52
N PHE A 181 -20.26 -10.26 -13.58
CA PHE A 181 -19.94 -11.23 -12.53
C PHE A 181 -20.49 -10.76 -11.18
#